data_AF-A0A1G6LMJ7-F1
#
_entry.id   AF-A0A1G6LMJ7-F1
#
_cell.length_a   1.000
_cell.length_b   1.000
_cell.length_c   1.000
_cell.angle_alpha   90.00
_cell.angle_beta   90.00
_cell.angle_gamma   90.00
#
_symmetry.space_group_name_H-M   'P 1'
#
loop_
_entity.id
_entity.type
_entity.pdbx_description
1 polymer ?
#
loop_
_entity_poly.entity_id
_entity_poly.type
_entity_poly.pdbx_seq_one_letter_code
_entity_poly.pdbx_strand_id
1 'polypeptide(L)'
;MRVDIYGDPKGNRKAFERALRAQCRQLGIELNTVAAGDLAAAVSVVFAEHGVDWSSLDLDTFADLACRDRRVLPVIDVAANATRIPSALTKYNAFLTSPWRTGWPTGLVDEVLSHAWLRRRERKVFVSYKRTDSAALANRLYDELTRHGYVTFLDDVSIDKGTDFQSDLKWWLNDADLLLVLLSPNFTSSKWCLEEIAFARSRSIGLLAVEWPDSVYAQKMTRVFPGAAAGSLRPSVLQATDPDQRLQLREKDLEGLRDDPLCDRPLSPIGMERLLTACARQRSLAIRQRLEDLIPLAHEMLDAEDSFQSSEELGDFKFTDKLNRRCFVRVLPFRPDPKALWDACRKAKGEDVGGCFYSECDKVDERARALRWLANRPHEEAGMAAHSQLWACLGDEILP
;
A
#
# COMPACT_ATOMS: atom_id res chain seq x y z
N MET A 1 -4.55 17.42 5.82
CA MET A 1 -5.37 16.41 5.13
C MET A 1 -6.85 16.68 5.33
N ARG A 2 -7.62 16.88 4.25
CA ARG A 2 -9.09 16.92 4.29
C ARG A 2 -9.70 15.56 3.99
N VAL A 3 -10.62 15.09 4.86
CA VAL A 3 -11.41 13.86 4.65
C VAL A 3 -12.88 14.19 4.84
N ASP A 4 -13.67 13.97 3.79
CA ASP A 4 -15.12 14.18 3.85
C ASP A 4 -15.80 12.88 4.29
N ILE A 5 -16.76 12.96 5.21
CA ILE A 5 -17.44 11.78 5.77
C ILE A 5 -18.95 11.93 5.62
N TYR A 6 -19.57 10.97 4.95
CA TYR A 6 -21.00 10.92 4.62
C TYR A 6 -21.66 9.70 5.25
N GLY A 7 -22.92 9.87 5.72
CA GLY A 7 -23.68 8.83 6.43
C GLY A 7 -23.17 8.58 7.85
N ASP A 8 -24.08 8.39 8.81
CA ASP A 8 -23.79 7.85 10.16
C ASP A 8 -25.09 7.65 10.99
N PRO A 9 -25.80 6.53 10.86
CA PRO A 9 -27.05 6.32 11.59
C PRO A 9 -26.83 5.68 12.97
N LYS A 10 -25.65 5.09 13.23
CA LYS A 10 -25.39 4.23 14.40
C LYS A 10 -24.14 4.60 15.21
N GLY A 11 -23.43 5.69 14.89
CA GLY A 11 -22.31 6.21 15.66
C GLY A 11 -20.94 5.59 15.31
N ASN A 12 -20.86 4.78 14.26
CA ASN A 12 -19.61 4.21 13.76
C ASN A 12 -18.65 5.31 13.29
N ARG A 13 -19.16 6.40 12.73
CA ARG A 13 -18.38 7.58 12.35
C ARG A 13 -17.53 8.10 13.51
N LYS A 14 -18.06 8.18 14.74
CA LYS A 14 -17.30 8.68 15.91
C LYS A 14 -16.11 7.80 16.26
N ALA A 15 -16.26 6.48 16.11
CA ALA A 15 -15.16 5.55 16.36
C ALA A 15 -14.05 5.71 15.30
N PHE A 16 -14.44 5.83 14.03
CA PHE A 16 -13.53 6.11 12.93
C PHE A 16 -12.84 7.47 13.06
N GLU A 17 -13.58 8.56 13.28
CA GLU A 17 -13.02 9.90 13.45
C GLU A 17 -12.02 9.97 14.62
N ARG A 18 -12.32 9.28 15.73
CA ARG A 18 -11.40 9.19 16.86
C ARG A 18 -10.09 8.50 16.48
N ALA A 19 -10.18 7.37 15.78
CA ALA A 19 -9.01 6.63 15.30
C ALA A 19 -8.21 7.46 14.28
N LEU A 20 -8.88 8.11 13.33
CA LEU A 20 -8.25 8.94 12.30
C LEU A 20 -7.54 10.16 12.93
N ARG A 21 -8.18 10.85 13.87
CA ARG A 21 -7.59 11.97 14.61
C ARG A 21 -6.38 11.54 15.42
N ALA A 22 -6.43 10.38 16.07
CA ALA A 22 -5.29 9.84 16.82
C ALA A 22 -4.09 9.60 15.89
N GLN A 23 -4.31 8.93 14.75
CA GLN A 23 -3.25 8.65 13.78
C GLN A 23 -2.68 9.92 13.15
N CYS A 24 -3.54 10.86 12.73
CA CYS A 24 -3.07 12.10 12.11
C CYS A 24 -2.22 12.94 13.08
N ARG A 25 -2.58 12.98 14.37
CA ARG A 25 -1.77 13.66 15.39
C ARG A 25 -0.39 13.03 15.56
N GLN A 26 -0.30 11.69 15.57
CA GLN A 26 0.98 10.99 15.67
C GLN A 26 1.91 11.32 14.49
N LEU A 27 1.32 11.48 13.31
CA LEU A 27 2.02 11.82 12.07
C LEU A 27 2.25 13.33 11.88
N GLY A 28 1.81 14.18 12.82
CA GLY A 28 1.88 15.64 12.67
C GLY A 28 1.04 16.22 11.52
N ILE A 29 0.02 15.49 11.06
CA ILE A 29 -0.84 15.90 9.95
C ILE A 29 -2.02 16.70 10.51
N GLU A 30 -2.21 17.92 10.03
CA GLU A 30 -3.42 18.68 10.31
C GLU A 30 -4.62 18.02 9.64
N LEU A 31 -5.59 17.53 10.43
CA LEU A 31 -6.77 16.85 9.91
C LEU A 31 -7.99 17.79 9.91
N ASN A 32 -8.60 17.95 8.73
CA ASN A 32 -9.87 18.63 8.57
C ASN A 32 -10.97 17.63 8.17
N THR A 33 -11.95 17.40 9.05
CA THR A 33 -13.12 16.56 8.79
C THR A 33 -14.36 17.45 8.73
N VAL A 34 -14.88 17.74 7.55
CA VAL A 34 -16.07 18.61 7.36
C VAL A 34 -17.15 17.84 6.57
N ALA A 35 -18.40 18.27 6.70
CA ALA A 35 -19.42 17.98 5.69
C ALA A 35 -19.13 18.82 4.43
N ALA A 36 -19.36 18.25 3.25
CA ALA A 36 -19.10 18.80 1.91
C ALA A 36 -18.83 20.31 1.83
N GLY A 37 -17.66 20.68 1.32
CA GLY A 37 -17.28 22.05 0.95
C GLY A 37 -16.59 22.11 -0.41
N ASP A 38 -16.40 23.32 -0.97
CA ASP A 38 -15.97 23.54 -2.37
C ASP A 38 -14.58 22.97 -2.76
N LEU A 39 -13.68 22.77 -1.80
CA LEU A 39 -12.36 22.18 -2.06
C LEU A 39 -12.45 20.64 -2.21
N ALA A 40 -11.62 20.04 -3.06
CA ALA A 40 -11.58 18.58 -3.21
C ALA A 40 -10.96 17.91 -1.97
N ALA A 41 -11.66 16.92 -1.40
CA ALA A 41 -11.12 16.11 -0.31
C ALA A 41 -9.99 15.19 -0.80
N ALA A 42 -9.11 14.76 0.12
CA ALA A 42 -8.10 13.75 -0.19
C ALA A 42 -8.74 12.37 -0.39
N VAL A 43 -9.76 12.07 0.41
CA VAL A 43 -10.60 10.86 0.36
C VAL A 43 -11.98 11.22 0.88
N SER A 44 -13.02 10.69 0.25
CA SER A 44 -14.41 10.76 0.73
C SER A 44 -14.87 9.41 1.25
N VAL A 45 -15.27 9.33 2.52
CA VAL A 45 -15.75 8.09 3.17
C VAL A 45 -17.27 8.11 3.23
N VAL A 46 -17.92 7.05 2.77
CA VAL A 46 -19.39 6.97 2.70
C VAL A 46 -19.89 5.75 3.45
N PHE A 47 -20.47 5.94 4.64
CA PHE A 47 -21.06 4.87 5.45
C PHE A 47 -22.44 4.48 4.91
N ALA A 48 -22.52 3.31 4.26
CA ALA A 48 -23.75 2.74 3.70
C ALA A 48 -24.32 1.65 4.62
N GLU A 49 -24.79 2.07 5.79
CA GLU A 49 -25.29 1.17 6.84
C GLU A 49 -26.82 1.14 6.93
N HIS A 50 -27.34 0.19 7.71
CA HIS A 50 -28.77 0.09 7.98
C HIS A 50 -29.30 1.32 8.75
N GLY A 51 -30.26 2.03 8.16
CA GLY A 51 -30.89 3.21 8.76
C GLY A 51 -30.35 4.56 8.24
N VAL A 52 -29.40 4.58 7.30
CA VAL A 52 -29.06 5.81 6.57
C VAL A 52 -30.19 6.12 5.58
N ASP A 53 -30.78 7.30 5.72
CA ASP A 53 -31.63 7.87 4.69
C ASP A 53 -30.82 8.81 3.80
N TRP A 54 -30.61 8.40 2.56
CA TRP A 54 -29.92 9.19 1.56
C TRP A 54 -30.81 10.30 0.96
N SER A 55 -32.11 10.34 1.26
CA SER A 55 -33.03 11.37 0.72
C SER A 55 -32.64 12.81 1.10
N SER A 56 -31.92 12.97 2.22
CA SER A 56 -31.43 14.25 2.73
C SER A 56 -30.13 14.75 2.08
N LEU A 57 -29.41 13.86 1.37
CA LEU A 57 -28.24 14.20 0.57
C LEU A 57 -28.64 14.21 -0.90
N ASP A 58 -28.35 15.29 -1.61
CA ASP A 58 -28.74 15.41 -3.01
C ASP A 58 -28.07 14.31 -3.84
N LEU A 59 -28.82 13.65 -4.73
CA LEU A 59 -28.27 12.65 -5.66
C LEU A 59 -27.15 13.28 -6.52
N ASP A 60 -27.29 14.58 -6.81
CA ASP A 60 -26.28 15.38 -7.49
C ASP A 60 -24.97 15.50 -6.69
N THR A 61 -25.02 15.42 -5.35
CA THR A 61 -23.81 15.43 -4.50
C THR A 61 -23.01 14.14 -4.70
N PHE A 62 -23.66 12.98 -4.81
CA PHE A 62 -22.95 11.71 -5.06
C PHE A 62 -22.45 11.59 -6.49
N ALA A 63 -23.18 12.14 -7.46
CA ALA A 63 -22.70 12.26 -8.83
C ALA A 63 -21.48 13.19 -8.90
N ASP A 64 -21.53 14.33 -8.22
CA ASP A 64 -20.43 15.29 -8.13
C ASP A 64 -19.22 14.68 -7.41
N LEU A 65 -19.42 13.97 -6.29
CA LEU A 65 -18.36 13.21 -5.62
C LEU A 65 -17.73 12.17 -6.55
N ALA A 66 -18.54 11.40 -7.28
CA ALA A 66 -18.05 10.38 -8.20
C ALA A 66 -17.29 10.97 -9.42
N CYS A 67 -17.50 12.26 -9.72
CA CYS A 67 -16.88 13.00 -10.81
C CYS A 67 -15.66 13.82 -10.36
N ARG A 68 -15.75 14.54 -9.23
CA ARG A 68 -14.70 15.40 -8.67
C ARG A 68 -13.71 14.63 -7.82
N ASP A 69 -14.18 13.70 -6.98
CA ASP A 69 -13.34 12.94 -6.07
C ASP A 69 -13.03 11.55 -6.64
N ARG A 70 -11.75 11.33 -6.95
CA ARG A 70 -11.29 10.06 -7.52
C ARG A 70 -11.08 8.98 -6.46
N ARG A 71 -11.28 9.29 -5.17
CA ARG A 71 -11.01 8.41 -4.02
C ARG A 71 -12.19 8.38 -3.06
N VAL A 72 -13.32 7.90 -3.54
CA VAL A 72 -14.47 7.57 -2.69
C VAL A 72 -14.31 6.16 -2.14
N LEU A 73 -14.49 6.00 -0.83
CA LEU A 73 -14.46 4.72 -0.12
C LEU A 73 -15.81 4.46 0.57
N PRO A 74 -16.69 3.65 -0.04
CA PRO A 74 -17.89 3.17 0.63
C PRO A 74 -17.51 2.27 1.81
N VAL A 75 -18.28 2.32 2.89
CA VAL A 75 -18.11 1.49 4.09
C VAL A 75 -19.42 0.77 4.37
N ILE A 76 -19.35 -0.55 4.50
CA ILE A 76 -20.50 -1.42 4.80
C ILE A 76 -20.14 -2.36 5.97
N ASP A 77 -21.15 -2.75 6.73
CA ASP A 77 -21.02 -3.69 7.85
C ASP A 77 -21.04 -5.15 7.38
N VAL A 78 -21.96 -5.50 6.48
CA VAL A 78 -22.12 -6.83 5.89
C VAL A 78 -22.24 -6.76 4.37
N ALA A 79 -21.78 -7.79 3.66
CA ALA A 79 -21.79 -7.83 2.19
C ALA A 79 -23.20 -7.61 1.60
N ALA A 80 -24.25 -8.08 2.28
CA ALA A 80 -25.65 -7.88 1.87
C ALA A 80 -26.04 -6.39 1.77
N ASN A 81 -25.36 -5.50 2.50
CA ASN A 81 -25.61 -4.06 2.46
C ASN A 81 -24.92 -3.33 1.30
N ALA A 82 -24.21 -4.04 0.40
CA ALA A 82 -23.72 -3.45 -0.85
C ALA A 82 -24.85 -2.81 -1.69
N THR A 83 -26.07 -3.33 -1.60
CA THR A 83 -27.27 -2.77 -2.25
C THR A 83 -27.69 -1.39 -1.74
N ARG A 84 -27.17 -0.96 -0.59
CA ARG A 84 -27.46 0.34 0.04
C ARG A 84 -26.50 1.45 -0.38
N ILE A 85 -25.42 1.10 -1.07
CA ILE A 85 -24.48 2.07 -1.62
C ILE A 85 -25.23 2.89 -2.69
N PRO A 86 -25.18 4.24 -2.65
CA PRO A 86 -25.80 5.07 -3.68
C PRO A 86 -25.38 4.63 -5.08
N SER A 87 -26.32 4.64 -6.04
CA SER A 87 -26.11 4.09 -7.39
C SER A 87 -24.88 4.68 -8.11
N ALA A 88 -24.58 5.97 -7.88
CA ALA A 88 -23.39 6.64 -8.41
C ALA A 88 -22.05 6.06 -7.90
N LEU A 89 -22.07 5.37 -6.76
CA LEU A 89 -20.91 4.85 -6.05
C LEU A 89 -20.76 3.32 -6.11
N THR A 90 -21.71 2.59 -6.71
CA THR A 90 -21.66 1.11 -6.81
C THR A 90 -20.46 0.59 -7.61
N LYS A 91 -19.81 1.46 -8.40
CA LYS A 91 -18.57 1.17 -9.12
C LYS A 91 -17.32 1.10 -8.21
N TYR A 92 -17.41 1.52 -6.95
CA TYR A 92 -16.30 1.49 -6.00
C TYR A 92 -16.41 0.29 -5.05
N ASN A 93 -15.29 -0.37 -4.81
CA ASN A 93 -15.21 -1.44 -3.80
C ASN A 93 -15.40 -0.85 -2.40
N ALA A 94 -16.24 -1.49 -1.60
CA ALA A 94 -16.53 -1.07 -0.24
C ALA A 94 -15.57 -1.69 0.77
N PHE A 95 -15.24 -0.93 1.82
CA PHE A 95 -14.60 -1.45 3.03
C PHE A 95 -15.65 -2.18 3.87
N LEU A 96 -15.39 -3.45 4.18
CA LEU A 96 -16.25 -4.27 5.01
C LEU A 96 -15.76 -4.23 6.47
N THR A 97 -16.60 -3.82 7.42
CA THR A 97 -16.20 -3.73 8.84
C THR A 97 -16.24 -5.09 9.56
N SER A 98 -17.10 -6.02 9.14
CA SER A 98 -17.30 -7.32 9.81
C SER A 98 -16.05 -8.21 9.96
N PRO A 99 -15.11 -8.31 9.00
CA PRO A 99 -13.89 -9.10 9.17
C PRO A 99 -13.01 -8.62 10.32
N TRP A 100 -13.09 -7.34 10.66
CA TRP A 100 -12.22 -6.69 11.64
C TRP A 100 -12.80 -6.66 13.06
N ARG A 101 -14.07 -7.04 13.24
CA ARG A 101 -14.80 -7.05 14.53
C ARG A 101 -14.66 -5.73 15.30
N THR A 102 -13.75 -5.65 16.28
CA THR A 102 -13.50 -4.46 17.11
C THR A 102 -12.40 -3.55 16.55
N GLY A 103 -11.54 -4.07 15.67
CA GLY A 103 -10.41 -3.34 15.07
C GLY A 103 -10.73 -2.65 13.74
N TRP A 104 -11.99 -2.65 13.32
CA TRP A 104 -12.42 -2.06 12.05
C TRP A 104 -12.09 -0.56 11.90
N PRO A 105 -12.11 0.29 12.97
CA PRO A 105 -11.79 1.70 12.80
C PRO A 105 -10.34 1.90 12.35
N THR A 106 -9.42 1.14 12.94
CA THR A 106 -8.00 1.16 12.56
C THR A 106 -7.79 0.66 11.14
N GLY A 107 -8.48 -0.42 10.73
CA GLY A 107 -8.44 -0.92 9.36
C GLY A 107 -9.03 0.06 8.33
N LEU A 108 -10.03 0.85 8.70
CA LEU A 108 -10.57 1.90 7.82
C LEU A 108 -9.62 3.09 7.73
N VAL A 109 -8.99 3.50 8.83
CA VAL A 109 -7.93 4.55 8.83
C VAL A 109 -6.78 4.16 7.92
N ASP A 110 -6.35 2.90 8.00
CA ASP A 110 -5.36 2.28 7.11
C ASP A 110 -5.69 2.49 5.63
N GLU A 111 -6.92 2.16 5.24
CA GLU A 111 -7.35 2.26 3.85
C GLU A 111 -7.50 3.72 3.40
N VAL A 112 -8.01 4.59 4.27
CA VAL A 112 -8.11 6.03 4.01
C VAL A 112 -6.73 6.66 3.83
N LEU A 113 -5.77 6.36 4.69
CA LEU A 113 -4.41 6.86 4.56
C LEU A 113 -3.71 6.28 3.34
N SER A 114 -3.95 5.00 3.02
CA SER A 114 -3.47 4.36 1.79
C SER A 114 -3.97 5.08 0.54
N HIS A 115 -5.26 5.41 0.50
CA HIS A 115 -5.83 6.18 -0.59
C HIS A 115 -5.33 7.62 -0.61
N ALA A 116 -5.18 8.30 0.52
CA ALA A 116 -4.65 9.66 0.56
C ALA A 116 -3.17 9.72 0.12
N TRP A 117 -2.36 8.73 0.53
CA TRP A 117 -0.92 8.73 0.40
C TRP A 117 -0.42 8.24 -0.96
N LEU A 118 -0.88 7.08 -1.43
CA LEU A 118 -0.20 6.41 -2.52
C LEU A 118 -0.30 7.16 -3.85
N ARG A 119 -1.27 8.06 -4.04
CA ARG A 119 -1.56 8.83 -5.27
C ARG A 119 -1.69 8.05 -6.60
N ARG A 120 -0.91 6.99 -6.85
CA ARG A 120 -1.09 5.98 -7.88
C ARG A 120 -2.43 5.26 -7.71
N ARG A 121 -3.00 4.83 -8.83
CA ARG A 121 -4.25 4.05 -8.88
C ARG A 121 -4.00 2.54 -8.78
N GLU A 122 -2.85 2.10 -9.25
CA GLU A 122 -2.50 0.69 -9.35
C GLU A 122 -1.97 0.18 -8.02
N ARG A 123 -2.54 -0.95 -7.56
CA ARG A 123 -2.07 -1.66 -6.37
C ARG A 123 -1.12 -2.77 -6.84
N LYS A 124 0.19 -2.61 -6.66
CA LYS A 124 1.17 -3.56 -7.21
C LYS A 124 1.44 -4.69 -6.23
N VAL A 125 1.29 -5.95 -6.68
CA VAL A 125 1.57 -7.13 -5.85
C VAL A 125 2.60 -7.99 -6.55
N PHE A 126 3.68 -8.28 -5.86
CA PHE A 126 4.67 -9.25 -6.29
C PHE A 126 4.35 -10.61 -5.68
N VAL A 127 4.21 -11.66 -6.48
CA VAL A 127 3.96 -13.03 -6.00
C VAL A 127 5.21 -13.87 -6.20
N SER A 128 5.86 -14.19 -5.09
CA SER A 128 7.01 -15.10 -5.01
C SER A 128 6.49 -16.53 -4.78
N TYR A 129 6.84 -17.46 -5.68
CA TYR A 129 6.36 -18.84 -5.60
C TYR A 129 7.34 -19.81 -6.26
N LYS A 130 7.29 -21.09 -5.84
CA LYS A 130 8.02 -22.16 -6.52
C LYS A 130 7.17 -22.78 -7.62
N ARG A 131 7.59 -22.68 -8.88
CA ARG A 131 6.85 -23.23 -10.03
C ARG A 131 6.53 -24.72 -9.93
N THR A 132 7.46 -25.53 -9.43
CA THR A 132 7.28 -26.99 -9.29
C THR A 132 6.17 -27.36 -8.31
N ASP A 133 5.79 -26.43 -7.42
CA ASP A 133 4.91 -26.74 -6.29
C ASP A 133 3.62 -25.91 -6.30
N SER A 134 3.61 -24.73 -6.92
CA SER A 134 2.56 -23.73 -6.67
C SER A 134 2.17 -22.91 -7.89
N ALA A 135 2.58 -23.32 -9.10
CA ALA A 135 2.23 -22.58 -10.32
C ALA A 135 0.72 -22.47 -10.56
N ALA A 136 -0.03 -23.54 -10.28
CA ALA A 136 -1.49 -23.53 -10.42
C ALA A 136 -2.15 -22.52 -9.49
N LEU A 137 -1.69 -22.44 -8.23
CA LEU A 137 -2.17 -21.47 -7.25
C LEU A 137 -1.76 -20.04 -7.64
N ALA A 138 -0.50 -19.83 -8.02
CA ALA A 138 0.02 -18.53 -8.42
C ALA A 138 -0.72 -17.94 -9.63
N ASN A 139 -1.01 -18.75 -10.65
CA ASN A 139 -1.78 -18.30 -11.82
C ASN A 139 -3.22 -17.90 -11.46
N ARG A 140 -3.88 -18.67 -10.59
CA ARG A 140 -5.23 -18.30 -10.12
C ARG A 140 -5.21 -17.03 -9.27
N LEU A 141 -4.19 -16.87 -8.43
CA LEU A 141 -3.99 -15.65 -7.66
C LEU A 141 -3.74 -14.46 -8.56
N TYR A 142 -2.97 -14.61 -9.64
CA TYR A 142 -2.78 -13.58 -10.65
C TYR A 142 -4.12 -13.14 -11.23
N ASP A 143 -4.95 -14.07 -11.70
CA ASP A 143 -6.26 -13.75 -12.26
C ASP A 143 -7.16 -13.03 -11.24
N GLU A 144 -7.21 -13.53 -10.00
CA GLU A 144 -8.11 -13.00 -8.99
C GLU A 144 -7.64 -11.63 -8.47
N LEU A 145 -6.35 -11.48 -8.16
CA LEU A 145 -5.78 -10.20 -7.78
C LEU A 145 -6.01 -9.16 -8.90
N THR A 146 -5.85 -9.55 -10.16
CA THR A 146 -6.15 -8.68 -11.31
C THR A 146 -7.62 -8.28 -11.36
N ARG A 147 -8.56 -9.21 -11.15
CA ARG A 147 -10.01 -8.90 -11.03
C ARG A 147 -10.30 -7.92 -9.89
N HIS A 148 -9.55 -8.00 -8.80
CA HIS A 148 -9.66 -7.11 -7.65
C HIS A 148 -8.84 -5.80 -7.78
N GLY A 149 -8.32 -5.50 -8.97
CA GLY A 149 -7.67 -4.23 -9.30
C GLY A 149 -6.21 -4.13 -8.86
N TYR A 150 -5.58 -5.27 -8.56
CA TYR A 150 -4.14 -5.34 -8.38
C TYR A 150 -3.43 -5.52 -9.71
N VAL A 151 -2.27 -4.86 -9.86
CA VAL A 151 -1.30 -5.17 -10.91
C VAL A 151 -0.37 -6.22 -10.34
N THR A 152 -0.59 -7.47 -10.74
CA THR A 152 0.14 -8.61 -10.19
C THR A 152 1.33 -8.98 -11.05
N PHE A 153 2.46 -9.27 -10.40
CA PHE A 153 3.66 -9.79 -11.03
C PHE A 153 3.97 -11.19 -10.49
N LEU A 154 4.31 -12.12 -11.38
CA LEU A 154 4.72 -13.48 -11.05
C LEU A 154 6.23 -13.63 -11.32
N ASP A 155 6.97 -14.05 -10.29
CA ASP A 155 8.45 -14.17 -10.25
C ASP A 155 9.06 -14.97 -11.42
N ASP A 156 8.36 -15.98 -11.97
CA ASP A 156 8.91 -16.91 -12.99
C ASP A 156 8.31 -16.76 -14.41
N VAL A 157 7.37 -15.82 -14.62
CA VAL A 157 6.74 -15.62 -15.95
C VAL A 157 7.24 -14.36 -16.64
N SER A 158 7.85 -13.44 -15.90
CA SER A 158 7.92 -12.04 -16.31
C SER A 158 9.35 -11.48 -16.42
N ILE A 159 10.38 -12.32 -16.21
CA ILE A 159 11.79 -11.94 -16.37
C ILE A 159 12.35 -12.66 -17.60
N ASP A 160 12.87 -11.89 -18.55
CA ASP A 160 13.41 -12.42 -19.81
C ASP A 160 14.65 -13.29 -19.56
N LYS A 161 14.78 -14.37 -20.33
CA LYS A 161 15.98 -15.23 -20.27
C LYS A 161 17.19 -14.44 -20.76
N GLY A 162 18.15 -14.20 -19.87
CA GLY A 162 19.42 -13.54 -20.19
C GLY A 162 19.62 -12.14 -19.60
N THR A 163 18.68 -11.62 -18.80
CA THR A 163 18.89 -10.40 -18.00
C THR A 163 19.42 -10.71 -16.61
N ASP A 164 20.01 -9.71 -15.95
CA ASP A 164 20.39 -9.80 -14.54
C ASP A 164 19.12 -9.84 -13.68
N PHE A 165 18.67 -11.08 -13.40
CA PHE A 165 17.48 -11.39 -12.63
C PHE A 165 17.42 -10.63 -11.29
N GLN A 166 18.56 -10.37 -10.63
CA GLN A 166 18.56 -9.65 -9.35
C GLN A 166 18.21 -8.17 -9.51
N SER A 167 18.68 -7.54 -10.58
CA SER A 167 18.42 -6.13 -10.85
C SER A 167 16.95 -5.91 -11.24
N ASP A 168 16.39 -6.78 -12.09
CA ASP A 168 14.99 -6.73 -12.49
C ASP A 168 14.05 -7.06 -11.32
N LEU A 169 14.40 -8.06 -10.50
CA LEU A 169 13.62 -8.44 -9.32
C LEU A 169 13.56 -7.32 -8.28
N LYS A 170 14.70 -6.70 -7.96
CA LYS A 170 14.75 -5.54 -7.06
C LYS A 170 13.97 -4.35 -7.61
N TRP A 171 14.00 -4.16 -8.93
CA TRP A 171 13.22 -3.12 -9.60
C TRP A 171 11.72 -3.32 -9.39
N TRP A 172 11.22 -4.54 -9.56
CA TRP A 172 9.81 -4.86 -9.32
C TRP A 172 9.41 -4.78 -7.85
N LEU A 173 10.25 -5.28 -6.94
CA LEU A 173 9.98 -5.23 -5.51
C LEU A 173 9.92 -3.80 -5.00
N ASN A 174 10.84 -2.91 -5.42
CA ASN A 174 10.82 -1.48 -5.08
C ASN A 174 9.48 -0.82 -5.41
N ASP A 175 8.86 -1.21 -6.53
CA ASP A 175 7.61 -0.61 -6.97
C ASP A 175 6.36 -1.30 -6.39
N ALA A 176 6.52 -2.43 -5.69
CA ALA A 176 5.41 -3.21 -5.15
C ALA A 176 4.83 -2.62 -3.84
N ASP A 177 3.51 -2.69 -3.70
CA ASP A 177 2.83 -2.40 -2.43
C ASP A 177 2.94 -3.59 -1.46
N LEU A 178 2.98 -4.81 -2.00
CA LEU A 178 2.88 -6.06 -1.26
C LEU A 178 3.71 -7.15 -1.94
N LEU A 179 4.53 -7.85 -1.16
CA LEU A 179 5.17 -9.11 -1.47
C LEU A 179 4.32 -10.26 -0.89
N LEU A 180 3.73 -11.05 -1.76
CA LEU A 180 3.00 -12.28 -1.45
C LEU A 180 3.92 -13.47 -1.66
N VAL A 181 4.25 -14.18 -0.59
CA VAL A 181 5.16 -15.33 -0.62
C VAL A 181 4.37 -16.62 -0.43
N LEU A 182 4.36 -17.48 -1.43
CA LEU A 182 3.72 -18.79 -1.34
C LEU A 182 4.74 -19.81 -0.80
N LEU A 183 4.74 -20.04 0.52
CA LEU A 183 5.62 -20.98 1.23
C LEU A 183 5.31 -22.45 0.97
N SER A 184 5.56 -22.93 -0.24
CA SER A 184 5.39 -24.34 -0.57
C SER A 184 6.41 -25.22 0.19
N PRO A 185 6.17 -26.54 0.32
CA PRO A 185 7.09 -27.44 1.00
C PRO A 185 8.55 -27.42 0.49
N ASN A 186 8.78 -27.22 -0.83
CA ASN A 186 10.14 -27.10 -1.38
C ASN A 186 10.62 -25.65 -1.52
N PHE A 187 9.86 -24.66 -1.05
CA PHE A 187 10.15 -23.24 -1.23
C PHE A 187 11.49 -22.84 -0.59
N THR A 188 11.84 -23.45 0.54
CA THR A 188 13.12 -23.26 1.28
C THR A 188 14.37 -23.66 0.52
N SER A 189 14.24 -24.45 -0.55
CA SER A 189 15.38 -24.81 -1.40
C SER A 189 15.80 -23.68 -2.34
N SER A 190 15.01 -22.60 -2.45
CA SER A 190 15.38 -21.43 -3.24
C SER A 190 16.42 -20.61 -2.48
N LYS A 191 17.57 -20.38 -3.14
CA LYS A 191 18.69 -19.59 -2.60
C LYS A 191 18.31 -18.14 -2.26
N TRP A 192 17.21 -17.63 -2.81
CA TRP A 192 16.90 -16.20 -2.91
C TRP A 192 15.78 -15.72 -1.99
N CYS A 193 15.06 -16.64 -1.34
CA CYS A 193 13.85 -16.31 -0.58
C CYS A 193 14.10 -15.38 0.63
N LEU A 194 15.21 -15.57 1.36
CA LEU A 194 15.52 -14.72 2.51
C LEU A 194 15.94 -13.31 2.09
N GLU A 195 16.57 -13.17 0.92
CA GLU A 195 16.97 -11.86 0.39
C GLU A 195 15.74 -11.03 0.00
N GLU A 196 14.73 -11.63 -0.66
CA GLU A 196 13.46 -10.97 -0.99
C GLU A 196 12.74 -10.45 0.25
N ILE A 197 12.68 -11.27 1.30
CA ILE A 197 12.02 -10.90 2.56
C ILE A 197 12.79 -9.81 3.29
N ALA A 198 14.12 -9.93 3.35
CA ALA A 198 14.96 -8.89 3.95
C ALA A 198 14.83 -7.56 3.20
N PHE A 199 14.81 -7.62 1.86
CA PHE A 199 14.61 -6.45 1.00
C PHE A 199 13.24 -5.80 1.24
N ALA A 200 12.17 -6.59 1.21
CA ALA A 200 10.82 -6.10 1.46
C ALA A 200 10.70 -5.41 2.83
N ARG A 201 11.28 -6.00 3.88
CA ARG A 201 11.31 -5.40 5.22
C ARG A 201 12.11 -4.10 5.26
N SER A 202 13.26 -4.04 4.60
CA SER A 202 14.10 -2.83 4.56
C SER A 202 13.43 -1.63 3.86
N ARG A 203 12.43 -1.89 3.00
CA ARG A 203 11.68 -0.87 2.24
C ARG A 203 10.24 -0.71 2.70
N SER A 204 9.91 -1.28 3.85
CA SER A 204 8.57 -1.29 4.43
C SER A 204 7.50 -1.72 3.42
N ILE A 205 7.84 -2.68 2.54
CA ILE A 205 6.91 -3.32 1.60
C ILE A 205 6.07 -4.31 2.40
N GLY A 206 4.75 -4.32 2.15
CA GLY A 206 3.86 -5.26 2.82
C GLY A 206 4.32 -6.68 2.55
N LEU A 207 4.28 -7.54 3.58
CA LEU A 207 4.68 -8.93 3.43
C LEU A 207 3.54 -9.83 3.88
N LEU A 208 3.13 -10.75 3.00
CA LEU A 208 2.20 -11.82 3.35
C LEU A 208 2.80 -13.15 2.94
N ALA A 209 3.12 -13.99 3.92
CA ALA A 209 3.52 -15.37 3.71
C ALA A 209 2.30 -16.29 3.81
N VAL A 210 1.99 -17.01 2.74
CA VAL A 210 0.91 -17.99 2.68
C VAL A 210 1.48 -19.37 2.93
N GLU A 211 1.03 -19.99 4.01
CA GLU A 211 1.43 -21.33 4.43
C GLU A 211 0.37 -22.35 4.03
N TRP A 212 0.81 -23.56 3.65
CA TRP A 212 -0.10 -24.67 3.41
C TRP A 212 -0.59 -25.27 4.74
N PRO A 213 -1.65 -26.10 4.72
CA PRO A 213 -2.02 -26.87 5.90
C PRO A 213 -0.85 -27.75 6.38
N ASP A 214 -0.71 -27.92 7.70
CA ASP A 214 0.34 -28.76 8.31
C ASP A 214 0.38 -30.19 7.76
N SER A 215 -0.79 -30.72 7.38
CA SER A 215 -0.94 -32.04 6.74
C SER A 215 -0.14 -32.15 5.43
N VAL A 216 0.04 -31.05 4.69
CA VAL A 216 0.80 -31.02 3.44
C VAL A 216 2.30 -31.12 3.70
N TYR A 217 2.80 -30.39 4.70
CA TYR A 217 4.21 -30.44 5.08
C TYR A 217 4.56 -31.83 5.64
N ALA A 218 3.70 -32.40 6.48
CA ALA A 218 3.89 -33.74 7.06
C ALA A 218 3.93 -34.84 5.97
N GLN A 219 2.98 -34.87 5.03
CA GLN A 219 2.90 -35.89 3.97
C GLN A 219 4.14 -35.92 3.06
N LYS A 220 4.71 -34.76 2.72
CA LYS A 220 5.90 -34.69 1.88
C LYS A 220 7.19 -34.94 2.67
N MET A 221 7.31 -34.49 3.93
CA MET A 221 8.47 -34.79 4.77
C MET A 221 8.64 -36.30 5.00
N THR A 222 7.55 -37.05 5.19
CA THR A 222 7.61 -38.52 5.32
C THR A 222 8.11 -39.21 4.04
N ARG A 223 7.88 -38.63 2.85
CA ARG A 223 8.37 -39.16 1.57
C ARG A 223 9.83 -38.85 1.30
N VAL A 224 10.32 -37.68 1.72
CA VAL A 224 11.71 -37.24 1.50
C VAL A 224 12.66 -37.76 2.58
N PHE A 225 12.19 -37.89 3.83
CA PHE A 225 12.94 -38.42 4.97
C PHE A 225 12.08 -39.41 5.77
N PRO A 226 12.12 -40.72 5.46
CA PRO A 226 11.42 -41.74 6.24
C PRO A 226 11.96 -41.75 7.68
N GLY A 227 11.15 -41.31 8.65
CA GLY A 227 11.50 -41.28 10.08
C GLY A 227 11.78 -39.90 10.69
N ALA A 228 11.71 -38.80 9.93
CA ALA A 228 11.83 -37.46 10.49
C ALA A 228 10.54 -37.03 11.22
N ALA A 229 10.65 -36.58 12.47
CA ALA A 229 9.52 -36.06 13.23
C ALA A 229 8.93 -34.80 12.55
N ALA A 230 7.60 -34.74 12.47
CA ALA A 230 6.79 -33.74 11.74
C ALA A 230 6.93 -32.27 12.23
N GLY A 231 7.98 -31.93 12.98
CA GLY A 231 8.19 -30.59 13.54
C GLY A 231 9.57 -29.98 13.31
N SER A 232 10.52 -30.68 12.68
CA SER A 232 11.95 -30.28 12.78
C SER A 232 12.49 -29.36 11.66
N LEU A 233 11.70 -28.99 10.65
CA LEU A 233 12.16 -28.10 9.58
C LEU A 233 11.10 -27.07 9.28
N ARG A 234 10.86 -26.14 10.23
CA ARG A 234 10.20 -24.89 9.88
C ARG A 234 11.14 -24.14 8.93
N PRO A 235 10.69 -23.74 7.73
CA PRO A 235 11.45 -22.86 6.83
C PRO A 235 12.14 -21.74 7.60
N SER A 236 13.42 -21.44 7.30
CA SER A 236 14.11 -20.22 7.78
C SER A 236 13.28 -18.96 7.53
N VAL A 237 12.44 -19.00 6.50
CA VAL A 237 11.43 -18.01 6.14
C VAL A 237 10.38 -17.76 7.24
N LEU A 238 9.96 -18.80 7.97
CA LEU A 238 9.08 -18.67 9.13
C LEU A 238 9.81 -18.13 10.36
N GLN A 239 11.12 -17.93 10.32
CA GLN A 239 11.83 -17.15 11.35
C GLN A 239 12.00 -15.69 10.90
N ALA A 240 11.95 -15.43 9.60
CA ALA A 240 12.14 -14.11 9.01
C ALA A 240 10.84 -13.28 8.86
N THR A 241 9.67 -13.88 9.10
CA THR A 241 8.35 -13.25 9.02
C THR A 241 7.69 -13.15 10.39
N ASP A 242 6.91 -12.11 10.66
CA ASP A 242 6.17 -11.98 11.93
C ASP A 242 4.83 -12.76 11.88
N PRO A 243 4.24 -13.19 13.01
CA PRO A 243 3.01 -14.00 12.99
C PRO A 243 1.82 -13.35 12.29
N ASP A 244 1.73 -12.02 12.31
CA ASP A 244 0.68 -11.25 11.64
C ASP A 244 0.88 -11.15 10.12
N GLN A 245 2.13 -11.33 9.64
CA GLN A 245 2.50 -11.42 8.23
C GLN A 245 2.22 -12.81 7.63
N ARG A 246 1.60 -13.73 8.39
CA ARG A 246 1.37 -15.12 7.95
C ARG A 246 -0.10 -15.44 7.82
N LEU A 247 -0.43 -16.17 6.76
CA LEU A 247 -1.74 -16.75 6.56
C LEU A 247 -1.59 -18.25 6.33
N GLN A 248 -1.95 -19.04 7.33
CA GLN A 248 -2.06 -20.49 7.18
C GLN A 248 -3.40 -20.85 6.52
N LEU A 249 -3.30 -21.47 5.34
CA LEU A 249 -4.41 -22.07 4.64
C LEU A 249 -4.90 -23.30 5.43
N ARG A 250 -6.22 -23.42 5.51
CA ARG A 250 -6.92 -24.54 6.15
C ARG A 250 -7.42 -25.46 5.05
N GLU A 251 -7.71 -26.71 5.40
CA GLU A 251 -8.27 -27.66 4.42
C GLU A 251 -9.57 -27.16 3.78
N LYS A 252 -10.40 -26.42 4.53
CA LYS A 252 -11.63 -25.79 4.02
C LYS A 252 -11.40 -24.59 3.10
N ASP A 253 -10.20 -24.02 3.10
CA ASP A 253 -9.81 -22.95 2.19
C ASP A 253 -9.44 -23.51 0.81
N LEU A 254 -9.37 -24.83 0.67
CA LEU A 254 -9.03 -25.55 -0.56
C LEU A 254 -10.24 -26.35 -1.06
N GLU A 255 -10.45 -26.38 -2.38
CA GLU A 255 -11.47 -27.16 -3.08
C GLU A 255 -10.84 -28.27 -3.92
N GLY A 256 -11.63 -29.22 -4.41
CA GLY A 256 -11.16 -30.32 -5.26
C GLY A 256 -11.44 -31.71 -4.69
N LEU A 257 -11.06 -32.74 -5.43
CA LEU A 257 -11.29 -34.13 -5.03
C LEU A 257 -10.40 -34.50 -3.84
N ARG A 258 -10.89 -35.37 -2.96
CA ARG A 258 -10.13 -35.83 -1.78
C ARG A 258 -8.82 -36.53 -2.15
N ASP A 259 -8.70 -37.01 -3.38
CA ASP A 259 -7.55 -37.75 -3.87
C ASP A 259 -6.46 -36.86 -4.49
N ASP A 260 -6.78 -35.60 -4.85
CA ASP A 260 -5.79 -34.66 -5.37
C ASP A 260 -4.82 -34.25 -4.26
N PRO A 261 -3.51 -34.12 -4.54
CA PRO A 261 -2.57 -33.57 -3.57
C PRO A 261 -3.04 -32.19 -3.10
N LEU A 262 -3.08 -31.97 -1.78
CA LEU A 262 -3.53 -30.70 -1.19
C LEU A 262 -2.76 -29.48 -1.72
N CYS A 263 -1.52 -29.64 -2.20
CA CYS A 263 -0.77 -28.55 -2.82
C CYS A 263 -1.25 -28.14 -4.21
N ASP A 264 -1.93 -29.05 -4.91
CA ASP A 264 -2.42 -28.85 -6.28
C ASP A 264 -3.90 -28.44 -6.30
N ARG A 265 -4.54 -28.46 -5.13
CA ARG A 265 -5.95 -28.09 -4.95
C ARG A 265 -6.14 -26.59 -5.10
N PRO A 266 -7.20 -26.15 -5.82
CA PRO A 266 -7.54 -24.74 -5.91
C PRO A 266 -8.01 -24.16 -4.58
N LEU A 267 -7.89 -22.83 -4.43
CA LEU A 267 -8.55 -22.11 -3.34
C LEU A 267 -10.07 -22.12 -3.53
N SER A 268 -10.79 -22.35 -2.44
CA SER A 268 -12.24 -22.11 -2.36
C SER A 268 -12.53 -20.60 -2.41
N PRO A 269 -13.75 -20.15 -2.77
CA PRO A 269 -14.12 -18.75 -2.69
C PRO A 269 -13.89 -18.15 -1.30
N ILE A 270 -14.14 -18.94 -0.24
CA ILE A 270 -13.90 -18.53 1.14
C ILE A 270 -12.40 -18.39 1.43
N GLY A 271 -11.58 -19.33 0.94
CA GLY A 271 -10.13 -19.27 1.06
C GLY A 271 -9.55 -18.06 0.34
N MET A 272 -10.08 -17.77 -0.86
CA MET A 272 -9.70 -16.62 -1.67
C MET A 272 -10.05 -15.30 -0.99
N GLU A 273 -11.27 -15.14 -0.49
CA GLU A 273 -11.69 -13.94 0.24
C GLU A 273 -10.80 -13.66 1.45
N ARG A 274 -10.43 -14.71 2.20
CA ARG A 274 -9.50 -14.60 3.34
C ARG A 274 -8.11 -14.16 2.91
N LEU A 275 -7.60 -14.68 1.79
CA LEU A 275 -6.30 -14.30 1.26
C LEU A 275 -6.31 -12.84 0.79
N LEU A 276 -7.32 -12.43 0.02
CA LEU A 276 -7.47 -11.04 -0.44
C LEU A 276 -7.58 -10.07 0.74
N THR A 277 -8.33 -10.44 1.78
CA THR A 277 -8.44 -9.66 3.02
C THR A 277 -7.07 -9.53 3.72
N ALA A 278 -6.30 -10.61 3.79
CA ALA A 278 -4.95 -10.57 4.36
C ALA A 278 -4.00 -9.72 3.53
N CYS A 279 -4.06 -9.79 2.19
CA CYS A 279 -3.28 -8.96 1.28
C CYS A 279 -3.60 -7.47 1.49
N ALA A 280 -4.88 -7.10 1.51
CA ALA A 280 -5.31 -5.73 1.76
C ALA A 280 -4.81 -5.23 3.12
N ARG A 281 -4.92 -6.05 4.18
CA ARG A 281 -4.43 -5.71 5.52
C ARG A 281 -2.93 -5.48 5.54
N GLN A 282 -2.13 -6.42 5.01
CA GLN A 282 -0.66 -6.31 5.03
C GLN A 282 -0.16 -5.13 4.21
N ARG A 283 -0.79 -4.87 3.06
CA ARG A 283 -0.53 -3.66 2.27
C ARG A 283 -0.78 -2.39 3.08
N SER A 284 -1.93 -2.28 3.75
CA SER A 284 -2.27 -1.05 4.46
C SER A 284 -1.41 -0.85 5.72
N LEU A 285 -1.05 -1.93 6.42
CA LEU A 285 -0.07 -1.88 7.52
C LEU A 285 1.30 -1.37 7.06
N ALA A 286 1.82 -1.87 5.94
CA ALA A 286 3.08 -1.38 5.37
C ALA A 286 3.03 0.09 4.98
N ILE A 287 1.91 0.56 4.43
CA ILE A 287 1.72 1.97 4.12
C ILE A 287 1.69 2.82 5.39
N ARG A 288 1.00 2.36 6.44
CA ARG A 288 1.00 3.03 7.74
C ARG A 288 2.43 3.12 8.28
N GLN A 289 3.19 2.03 8.27
CA GLN A 289 4.58 2.04 8.75
C GLN A 289 5.41 3.07 8.00
N ARG A 290 5.31 3.11 6.66
CA ARG A 290 6.00 4.14 5.85
C ARG A 290 5.59 5.56 6.21
N LEU A 291 4.31 5.80 6.49
CA LEU A 291 3.84 7.11 6.94
C LEU A 291 4.46 7.48 8.29
N GLU A 292 4.50 6.53 9.22
CA GLU A 292 5.10 6.70 10.55
C GLU A 292 6.61 6.92 10.51
N ASP A 293 7.29 6.37 9.50
CA ASP A 293 8.73 6.56 9.32
C ASP A 293 9.05 7.86 8.56
N LEU A 294 8.41 8.11 7.41
CA LEU A 294 8.84 9.14 6.46
C LEU A 294 8.30 10.54 6.77
N ILE A 295 7.05 10.67 7.21
CA ILE A 295 6.46 12.00 7.46
C ILE A 295 7.13 12.67 8.66
N PRO A 296 7.22 12.03 9.85
CA PRO A 296 7.89 12.63 10.99
C PRO A 296 9.36 12.97 10.70
N LEU A 297 10.09 12.07 10.01
CA LEU A 297 11.47 12.34 9.58
C LEU A 297 11.55 13.60 8.70
N ALA A 298 10.66 13.72 7.72
CA ALA A 298 10.61 14.91 6.87
C ALA A 298 10.32 16.20 7.67
N HIS A 299 9.43 16.13 8.66
CA HIS A 299 9.19 17.28 9.56
C HIS A 299 10.46 17.63 10.34
N GLU A 300 11.11 16.64 10.97
CA GLU A 300 12.32 16.85 11.77
C GLU A 300 13.45 17.50 10.94
N MET A 301 13.59 17.08 9.68
CA MET A 301 14.55 17.66 8.74
C MET A 301 14.19 19.08 8.31
N LEU A 302 12.91 19.40 8.14
CA LEU A 302 12.45 20.72 7.71
C LEU A 302 12.38 21.74 8.86
N ASP A 303 12.14 21.29 10.10
CA ASP A 303 12.13 22.14 11.28
C ASP A 303 13.51 22.79 11.53
N ALA A 304 14.59 22.18 11.06
CA ALA A 304 15.94 22.76 11.09
C ALA A 304 16.13 23.99 10.17
N GLU A 305 15.15 24.33 9.33
CA GLU A 305 15.17 25.47 8.39
C GLU A 305 14.28 26.66 8.83
N ASP A 306 13.79 26.66 10.09
CA ASP A 306 13.24 27.80 10.85
C ASP A 306 11.90 28.44 10.38
N SER A 307 11.16 27.83 9.46
CA SER A 307 9.77 28.25 9.14
C SER A 307 8.97 27.16 8.42
N PHE A 308 8.51 26.15 9.16
CA PHE A 308 7.71 25.03 8.64
C PHE A 308 6.19 25.27 8.76
N GLN A 309 5.44 24.97 7.70
CA GLN A 309 3.98 24.89 7.69
C GLN A 309 3.53 23.63 6.93
N SER A 310 2.87 22.71 7.63
CA SER A 310 2.22 21.56 6.99
C SER A 310 1.10 22.05 6.07
N SER A 311 0.96 21.44 4.89
CA SER A 311 -0.14 21.79 3.99
C SER A 311 -1.41 20.98 4.29
N GLU A 312 -2.54 21.39 3.69
CA GLU A 312 -3.79 20.61 3.77
C GLU A 312 -3.69 19.22 3.12
N GLU A 313 -2.64 18.91 2.38
CA GLU A 313 -2.48 17.62 1.70
C GLU A 313 -1.43 16.75 2.36
N LEU A 314 -1.74 15.44 2.46
CA LEU A 314 -0.86 14.47 3.08
C LEU A 314 0.46 14.35 2.29
N GLY A 315 1.58 14.66 2.95
CA GLY A 315 2.93 14.59 2.37
C GLY A 315 3.39 15.85 1.67
N ASP A 316 2.55 16.88 1.59
CA ASP A 316 2.91 18.15 0.98
C ASP A 316 3.23 19.15 2.09
N PHE A 317 4.42 19.75 2.01
CA PHE A 317 4.98 20.63 3.01
C PHE A 317 5.38 21.96 2.38
N LYS A 318 5.09 23.04 3.10
CA LYS A 318 5.52 24.39 2.73
C LYS A 318 6.46 24.90 3.80
N PHE A 319 7.54 25.53 3.40
CA PHE A 319 8.46 26.13 4.35
C PHE A 319 9.16 27.34 3.73
N THR A 320 9.75 28.17 4.59
CA THR A 320 10.65 29.24 4.14
C THR A 320 12.08 28.79 4.40
N ASP A 321 12.95 28.84 3.39
CA ASP A 321 14.35 28.47 3.56
C ASP A 321 15.19 29.59 4.21
N LYS A 322 16.46 29.30 4.51
CA LYS A 322 17.43 30.27 5.05
C LYS A 322 17.65 31.53 4.18
N LEU A 323 17.25 31.51 2.91
CA LEU A 323 17.33 32.65 1.99
C LEU A 323 16.00 33.40 1.88
N ASN A 324 15.05 33.11 2.77
CA ASN A 324 13.73 33.70 2.83
C ASN A 324 12.86 33.40 1.58
N ARG A 325 13.13 32.28 0.89
CA ARG A 325 12.35 31.82 -0.26
C ARG A 325 11.26 30.87 0.21
N ARG A 326 10.08 30.99 -0.38
CA ARG A 326 8.97 30.07 -0.13
C ARG A 326 9.20 28.80 -0.94
N CYS A 327 9.29 27.68 -0.24
CA CYS A 327 9.59 26.37 -0.81
C CYS A 327 8.41 25.42 -0.62
N PHE A 328 8.22 24.54 -1.62
CA PHE A 328 7.25 23.45 -1.61
C PHE A 328 7.98 22.12 -1.75
N VAL A 329 7.70 21.18 -0.84
CA VAL A 329 8.23 19.82 -0.90
C VAL A 329 7.11 18.80 -0.80
N ARG A 330 7.25 17.71 -1.57
CA ARG A 330 6.35 16.55 -1.49
C ARG A 330 7.14 15.32 -1.04
N VAL A 331 6.66 14.62 -0.02
CA VAL A 331 7.14 13.30 0.36
C VAL A 331 6.34 12.26 -0.40
N LEU A 332 7.02 11.38 -1.13
CA LEU A 332 6.39 10.27 -1.84
C LEU A 332 6.82 8.92 -1.25
N PRO A 333 5.89 7.96 -1.10
CA PRO A 333 6.20 6.63 -0.57
C PRO A 333 7.10 5.78 -1.46
N PHE A 334 7.11 6.06 -2.75
CA PHE A 334 7.80 5.28 -3.78
C PHE A 334 8.25 6.25 -4.88
N ARG A 335 8.97 5.72 -5.87
CA ARG A 335 9.47 6.50 -7.00
C ARG A 335 8.35 7.33 -7.66
N PRO A 336 8.48 8.66 -7.76
CA PRO A 336 7.46 9.50 -8.38
C PRO A 336 7.14 9.04 -9.80
N ASP A 337 5.86 8.85 -10.10
CA ASP A 337 5.43 8.81 -11.50
C ASP A 337 5.43 10.24 -12.08
N PRO A 338 5.58 10.41 -13.42
CA PRO A 338 5.63 11.73 -14.03
C PRO A 338 4.42 12.61 -13.73
N LYS A 339 3.25 12.01 -13.52
CA LYS A 339 2.02 12.73 -13.21
C LYS A 339 2.01 13.24 -11.76
N ALA A 340 2.52 12.46 -10.81
CA ALA A 340 2.67 12.86 -9.42
C ALA A 340 3.57 14.09 -9.28
N LEU A 341 4.62 14.18 -10.11
CA LEU A 341 5.51 15.34 -10.16
C LEU A 341 4.87 16.52 -10.88
N TRP A 342 4.21 16.29 -12.01
CA TRP A 342 3.45 17.35 -12.68
C TRP A 342 2.42 17.98 -11.74
N ASP A 343 1.71 17.16 -10.96
CA ASP A 343 0.77 17.63 -9.94
C ASP A 343 1.45 18.33 -8.76
N ALA A 344 2.71 18.01 -8.44
CA ALA A 344 3.50 18.73 -7.44
C ALA A 344 3.86 20.13 -7.96
N CYS A 345 4.45 20.22 -9.16
CA CYS A 345 4.80 21.48 -9.82
C CYS A 345 3.59 22.41 -9.99
N ARG A 346 2.43 21.86 -10.41
CA ARG A 346 1.20 22.63 -10.55
C ARG A 346 0.70 23.21 -9.23
N LYS A 347 0.91 22.51 -8.10
CA LYS A 347 0.47 22.96 -6.77
C LYS A 347 1.42 23.95 -6.12
N ALA A 348 2.70 23.93 -6.47
CA ALA A 348 3.69 24.87 -5.96
C ALA A 348 3.35 26.35 -6.30
N LYS A 349 2.59 26.64 -7.36
CA LYS A 349 2.01 27.98 -7.66
C LYS A 349 2.97 29.17 -7.39
N GLY A 350 4.19 29.13 -7.92
CA GLY A 350 5.18 30.21 -7.74
C GLY A 350 6.03 30.12 -6.46
N GLU A 351 5.99 28.99 -5.77
CA GLU A 351 6.95 28.56 -4.74
C GLU A 351 8.09 27.76 -5.41
N ASP A 352 9.30 27.83 -4.85
CA ASP A 352 10.44 27.02 -5.29
C ASP A 352 10.17 25.56 -4.94
N VAL A 353 10.27 24.66 -5.93
CA VAL A 353 10.08 23.21 -5.67
C VAL A 353 11.35 22.68 -5.01
N GLY A 354 11.34 22.56 -3.68
CA GLY A 354 12.48 22.17 -2.85
C GLY A 354 12.91 20.70 -2.99
N GLY A 355 12.06 19.83 -3.57
CA GLY A 355 12.39 18.44 -3.85
C GLY A 355 11.23 17.45 -3.64
N CYS A 356 11.53 16.18 -3.87
CA CYS A 356 10.65 15.05 -3.57
C CYS A 356 11.40 14.06 -2.68
N PHE A 357 10.93 13.73 -1.49
CA PHE A 357 11.56 12.64 -0.73
C PHE A 357 11.17 11.31 -1.36
N TYR A 358 12.16 10.50 -1.78
CA TYR A 358 11.99 9.07 -2.06
C TYR A 358 13.24 8.32 -1.60
N SER A 359 13.06 7.18 -0.95
CA SER A 359 14.15 6.39 -0.33
C SER A 359 14.95 5.55 -1.33
N GLU A 360 14.60 5.58 -2.61
CA GLU A 360 14.98 4.55 -3.59
C GLU A 360 15.69 5.12 -4.83
N CYS A 361 16.64 6.02 -4.60
CA CYS A 361 17.52 6.57 -5.64
C CYS A 361 18.49 5.52 -6.17
N ASP A 362 18.07 4.71 -7.14
CA ASP A 362 19.04 4.10 -8.06
C ASP A 362 19.71 5.25 -8.85
N LYS A 363 20.99 5.49 -8.57
CA LYS A 363 21.79 6.60 -9.12
C LYS A 363 21.95 6.49 -10.65
N VAL A 364 21.71 5.33 -11.24
CA VAL A 364 21.94 5.04 -12.67
C VAL A 364 20.66 5.17 -13.51
N ASP A 365 19.49 5.23 -12.88
CA ASP A 365 18.20 5.23 -13.59
C ASP A 365 17.97 6.52 -14.41
N GLU A 366 17.76 6.37 -15.71
CA GLU A 366 17.56 7.49 -16.64
C GLU A 366 16.32 8.33 -16.34
N ARG A 367 15.29 7.75 -15.72
CA ARG A 367 14.10 8.49 -15.29
C ARG A 367 14.45 9.33 -14.08
N ALA A 368 15.16 8.81 -13.09
CA ALA A 368 15.66 9.62 -11.97
C ALA A 368 16.54 10.78 -12.46
N ARG A 369 17.35 10.56 -13.50
CA ARG A 369 18.12 11.63 -14.17
C ARG A 369 17.23 12.63 -14.91
N ALA A 370 16.17 12.18 -15.58
CA ALA A 370 15.20 13.06 -16.24
C ALA A 370 14.38 13.88 -15.23
N LEU A 371 14.05 13.29 -14.08
CA LEU A 371 13.39 13.97 -12.97
C LEU A 371 14.33 14.99 -12.32
N ARG A 372 15.61 14.64 -12.14
CA ARG A 372 16.67 15.56 -11.73
C ARG A 372 16.77 16.73 -12.70
N TRP A 373 16.72 16.47 -14.00
CA TRP A 373 16.71 17.53 -15.02
C TRP A 373 15.47 18.42 -14.95
N LEU A 374 14.28 17.84 -14.71
CA LEU A 374 13.02 18.58 -14.63
C LEU A 374 12.91 19.44 -13.36
N ALA A 375 13.38 18.92 -12.21
CA ALA A 375 13.43 19.65 -10.95
C ALA A 375 14.53 20.72 -10.93
N ASN A 376 15.65 20.47 -11.61
CA ASN A 376 16.75 21.44 -11.74
C ASN A 376 16.58 22.37 -12.94
N ARG A 377 15.40 22.41 -13.58
CA ARG A 377 15.18 23.30 -14.70
C ARG A 377 15.19 24.73 -14.17
N PRO A 378 16.12 25.59 -14.60
CA PRO A 378 16.08 26.99 -14.24
C PRO A 378 14.82 27.57 -14.89
N HIS A 379 13.88 28.05 -14.08
CA HIS A 379 12.97 29.07 -14.55
C HIS A 379 13.84 30.33 -14.75
N GLU A 380 14.38 30.49 -15.96
CA GLU A 380 14.91 31.73 -16.51
C GLU A 380 14.04 32.91 -15.99
N GLU A 381 14.47 33.90 -15.21
CA GLU A 381 15.79 34.36 -14.77
C GLU A 381 15.58 35.17 -13.47
N ALA A 382 16.21 34.78 -12.34
CA ALA A 382 16.76 35.70 -11.31
C ALA A 382 17.26 34.93 -10.07
N GLY A 383 18.57 34.93 -9.84
CA GLY A 383 19.15 34.81 -8.49
C GLY A 383 19.56 33.40 -8.05
N MET A 384 20.87 33.17 -8.02
CA MET A 384 21.54 31.92 -7.66
C MET A 384 21.37 31.46 -6.21
N ALA A 385 21.52 30.13 -6.05
CA ALA A 385 22.12 29.40 -4.93
C ALA A 385 21.21 28.91 -3.79
N ALA A 386 20.41 27.86 -4.01
CA ALA A 386 20.23 26.74 -3.06
C ALA A 386 19.27 25.68 -3.63
N HIS A 387 19.77 24.81 -4.51
CA HIS A 387 19.00 23.71 -5.14
C HIS A 387 19.66 22.34 -4.96
N SER A 388 20.36 22.10 -3.84
CA SER A 388 21.08 20.83 -3.63
C SER A 388 21.09 20.28 -2.20
N GLN A 389 20.52 20.96 -1.21
CA GLN A 389 20.70 20.54 0.20
C GLN A 389 19.69 19.49 0.68
N LEU A 390 18.45 19.47 0.17
CA LEU A 390 17.49 18.43 0.55
C LEU A 390 17.88 17.03 0.03
N TRP A 391 18.61 16.97 -1.09
CA TRP A 391 19.09 15.72 -1.67
C TRP A 391 20.38 15.21 -1.03
N ALA A 392 21.22 16.11 -0.49
CA ALA A 392 22.45 15.74 0.20
C ALA A 392 22.17 15.04 1.54
N CYS A 393 21.17 15.50 2.31
CA CYS A 393 20.84 14.89 3.62
C CYS A 393 20.20 13.49 3.53
N LEU A 394 19.63 13.08 2.40
CA LEU A 394 18.97 11.77 2.26
C LEU A 394 19.78 10.78 1.43
N GLY A 395 20.61 11.28 0.52
CA GLY A 395 21.37 10.46 -0.42
C GLY A 395 22.77 10.09 0.07
N ASP A 396 23.39 10.92 0.91
CA ASP A 396 24.80 10.78 1.25
C ASP A 396 25.05 10.20 2.65
N GLU A 397 24.09 10.26 3.59
CA GLU A 397 24.30 9.77 4.97
C GLU A 397 23.78 8.35 5.26
N ILE A 398 23.02 7.73 4.34
CA ILE A 398 22.38 6.41 4.59
C ILE A 398 23.15 5.22 3.97
N LEU A 399 24.22 5.42 3.18
CA LEU A 399 24.96 4.28 2.60
C LEU A 399 26.49 4.48 2.64
N PRO A 400 27.26 3.51 3.16
CA PRO A 400 28.73 3.54 3.17
C PRO A 400 29.36 3.39 1.78
#